data_AF-A0A535CUX9-F1
#
_entry.id   AF-A0A535CUX9-F1
#
_cell.length_a   1.000
_cell.length_b   1.000
_cell.length_c   1.000
_cell.angle_alpha   90.00
_cell.angle_beta   90.00
_cell.angle_gamma   90.00
#
_symmetry.space_group_name_H-M   'P 1'
#
loop_
_entity.id
_entity.type
_entity.pdbx_description
1 polymer ?
#
loop_
_entity_poly.entity_id
_entity_poly.type
_entity_poly.pdbx_seq_one_letter_code
_entity_poly.pdbx_strand_id
1 'polypeptide(L)'
;MVRAVQAAQSHGGTLYFPAGHYMLYGPGIGGAIKIQSGLPLTVAGAGADVTVLTETNPKGALLSAQVDHTVVQDLTLDTLTVNARQALNIGANYVTVQRCVIHGGSQIFTIYATGPSTATTTAPTYRVGNRLLNDVITDQLTDDGISWSFQADSL
;
A
#
# COMPACT_ATOMS: atom_id res chain seq x y z
N MET A 1 13.15 -8.39 -4.65
CA MET A 1 12.17 -7.96 -3.63
C MET A 1 11.91 -9.01 -2.56
N VAL A 2 11.44 -10.23 -2.92
CA VAL A 2 10.99 -11.28 -1.98
C VAL A 2 11.91 -11.52 -0.77
N ARG A 3 13.22 -11.69 -0.98
CA ARG A 3 14.17 -11.96 0.13
C ARG A 3 14.29 -10.81 1.14
N ALA A 4 14.28 -9.56 0.67
CA ALA A 4 14.37 -8.40 1.53
C ALA A 4 13.12 -8.25 2.40
N VAL A 5 11.94 -8.46 1.79
CA VAL A 5 10.66 -8.48 2.52
C VAL A 5 10.64 -9.61 3.55
N GLN A 6 11.06 -10.82 3.18
CA GLN A 6 11.12 -11.96 4.11
C GLN A 6 12.04 -11.67 5.31
N ALA A 7 13.23 -11.14 5.06
CA ALA A 7 14.18 -10.79 6.11
C ALA A 7 13.64 -9.70 7.04
N ALA A 8 12.97 -8.69 6.48
CA ALA A 8 12.32 -7.65 7.25
C ALA A 8 11.19 -8.24 8.10
N GLN A 9 10.29 -9.04 7.52
CA GLN A 9 9.17 -9.66 8.25
C GLN A 9 9.62 -10.54 9.43
N SER A 10 10.79 -11.19 9.36
CA SER A 10 11.27 -12.04 10.45
C SER A 10 11.95 -11.27 11.60
N HIS A 11 12.43 -10.06 11.36
CA HIS A 11 13.18 -9.27 12.35
C HIS A 11 12.51 -7.95 12.73
N GLY A 12 11.47 -7.55 11.99
CA GLY A 12 10.90 -6.20 12.05
C GLY A 12 11.81 -5.17 11.38
N GLY A 13 11.38 -3.91 11.45
CA GLY A 13 12.21 -2.76 11.05
C GLY A 13 11.88 -2.21 9.66
N THR A 14 12.89 -1.64 9.01
CA THR A 14 12.69 -0.82 7.80
C THR A 14 13.21 -1.50 6.54
N LEU A 15 12.31 -1.73 5.58
CA LEU A 15 12.67 -1.97 4.19
C LEU A 15 12.91 -0.61 3.52
N TYR A 16 14.18 -0.20 3.48
CA TYR A 16 14.58 1.10 2.96
C TYR A 16 14.97 1.03 1.47
N PHE A 17 14.45 1.99 0.70
CA PHE A 17 14.77 2.22 -0.69
C PHE A 17 15.53 3.54 -0.83
N PRO A 18 16.80 3.49 -1.26
CA PRO A 18 17.53 4.71 -1.65
C PRO A 18 16.83 5.49 -2.77
N ALA A 19 17.36 6.67 -3.09
CA ALA A 19 16.93 7.41 -4.27
C ALA A 19 17.14 6.55 -5.53
N GLY A 20 16.13 6.51 -6.40
CA GLY A 20 16.11 5.70 -7.60
C GLY A 20 14.71 5.31 -8.05
N HIS A 21 14.64 4.72 -9.24
CA HIS A 21 13.41 4.19 -9.81
C HIS A 21 13.47 2.66 -9.83
N TYR A 22 12.54 2.02 -9.12
CA TYR A 22 12.51 0.58 -8.92
C TYR A 22 11.30 -0.01 -9.64
N MET A 23 11.60 -0.80 -10.67
CA MET A 23 10.61 -1.64 -11.37
C MET A 23 10.36 -2.91 -10.56
N LEU A 24 9.17 -3.06 -10.00
CA LEU A 24 8.80 -4.19 -9.17
C LEU A 24 7.77 -5.06 -9.88
N TYR A 25 7.85 -6.37 -9.64
CA TYR A 25 6.92 -7.34 -10.20
C TYR A 25 6.40 -8.27 -9.10
N GLY A 26 5.08 -8.29 -8.93
CA GLY A 26 4.36 -9.27 -8.10
C GLY A 26 3.58 -10.26 -8.95
N PRO A 27 3.74 -11.59 -8.78
CA PRO A 27 2.93 -12.54 -9.53
C PRO A 27 1.45 -12.51 -9.08
N GLY A 28 0.55 -12.60 -10.06
CA GLY A 28 -0.90 -12.67 -9.84
C GLY A 28 -1.52 -11.30 -9.54
N ILE A 29 -2.50 -11.28 -8.63
CA ILE A 29 -3.22 -10.06 -8.22
C ILE A 29 -2.66 -9.42 -6.94
N GLY A 30 -1.71 -10.07 -6.27
CA GLY A 30 -1.15 -9.56 -5.02
C GLY A 30 -0.04 -8.52 -5.25
N GLY A 31 0.33 -7.81 -4.18
CA GLY A 31 1.43 -6.83 -4.16
C GLY A 31 2.76 -7.35 -4.73
N ALA A 32 3.54 -6.54 -5.46
CA ALA A 32 4.98 -6.78 -5.58
C ALA A 32 5.70 -6.77 -4.22
N ILE A 33 5.23 -5.93 -3.30
CA ILE A 33 5.64 -5.93 -1.89
C ILE A 33 4.47 -6.48 -1.06
N LYS A 34 4.64 -7.66 -0.47
CA LYS A 34 3.61 -8.33 0.35
C LYS A 34 4.06 -8.40 1.80
N ILE A 35 3.48 -7.56 2.65
CA ILE A 35 3.65 -7.60 4.11
C ILE A 35 2.49 -8.41 4.65
N GLN A 36 2.66 -9.72 4.72
CA GLN A 36 1.56 -10.69 4.94
C GLN A 36 1.63 -11.41 6.28
N SER A 37 2.78 -11.37 6.94
CA SER A 37 3.00 -12.03 8.22
C SER A 37 4.25 -11.50 8.91
N GLY A 38 4.44 -11.91 10.16
CA GLY A 38 5.62 -11.57 10.94
C GLY A 38 5.46 -10.26 11.70
N LEU A 39 6.59 -9.59 11.92
CA LEU A 39 6.65 -8.35 12.69
C LEU A 39 6.24 -7.14 11.81
N PRO A 40 5.70 -6.06 12.42
CA PRO A 40 5.39 -4.82 11.71
C PRO A 40 6.61 -4.24 10.99
N LEU A 41 6.38 -3.71 9.79
CA LEU A 41 7.44 -3.17 8.92
C LEU A 41 7.19 -1.73 8.53
N THR A 42 8.27 -0.98 8.39
CA THR A 42 8.29 0.30 7.69
C THR A 42 8.83 0.09 6.27
N VAL A 43 8.08 0.47 5.25
CA VAL A 43 8.56 0.60 3.87
C VAL A 43 8.87 2.07 3.63
N ALA A 44 10.14 2.41 3.50
CA ALA A 44 10.58 3.80 3.44
C ALA A 44 11.42 4.08 2.18
N GLY A 45 11.24 5.26 1.60
CA GLY A 45 12.15 5.80 0.58
C GLY A 45 13.05 6.91 1.11
N ALA A 46 13.90 7.44 0.23
CA ALA A 46 14.75 8.61 0.51
C ALA A 46 13.99 9.95 0.36
N GLY A 47 12.71 9.91 0.00
CA GLY A 47 11.85 11.06 -0.30
C GLY A 47 10.93 10.75 -1.47
N ALA A 48 9.70 11.27 -1.42
CA ALA A 48 8.70 11.00 -2.46
C ALA A 48 9.16 11.43 -3.86
N ASP A 49 9.89 12.54 -3.97
CA ASP A 49 10.37 13.07 -5.25
C ASP A 49 11.56 12.29 -5.85
N VAL A 50 12.22 11.43 -5.06
CA VAL A 50 13.50 10.81 -5.44
C VAL A 50 13.48 9.29 -5.39
N THR A 51 12.51 8.67 -4.73
CA THR A 51 12.35 7.21 -4.66
C THR A 51 11.02 6.82 -5.27
N VAL A 52 11.03 6.16 -6.43
CA VAL A 52 9.83 5.73 -7.15
C VAL A 52 9.77 4.20 -7.22
N LEU A 53 8.66 3.62 -6.78
CA LEU A 53 8.36 2.21 -6.93
C LEU A 53 7.24 2.05 -7.96
N THR A 54 7.50 1.35 -9.05
CA THR A 54 6.49 1.09 -10.09
C THR A 54 6.13 -0.38 -10.13
N GLU A 55 4.84 -0.71 -10.05
CA GLU A 55 4.37 -2.07 -10.36
C GLU A 55 4.46 -2.29 -11.87
N THR A 56 4.98 -3.42 -12.30
CA THR A 56 5.16 -3.75 -13.73
C THR A 56 4.16 -4.78 -14.23
N ASN A 57 3.42 -5.45 -13.34
CA ASN A 57 2.31 -6.34 -13.67
C ASN A 57 0.99 -5.55 -13.72
N PRO A 58 0.37 -5.39 -14.90
CA PRO A 58 -0.90 -4.65 -15.04
C PRO A 58 -2.07 -5.28 -14.25
N LYS A 59 -1.95 -6.54 -13.82
CA LYS A 59 -2.96 -7.23 -13.01
C LYS A 59 -2.64 -7.22 -11.51
N GLY A 60 -1.45 -6.77 -11.14
CA GLY A 60 -0.95 -6.77 -9.78
C GLY A 60 -1.32 -5.49 -9.03
N ALA A 61 -1.27 -5.59 -7.69
CA ALA A 61 -1.14 -4.42 -6.83
C ALA A 61 0.34 -4.14 -6.60
N LEU A 62 0.71 -2.92 -6.19
CA LEU A 62 2.10 -2.61 -5.86
C LEU A 62 2.49 -3.07 -4.44
N LEU A 63 1.79 -2.57 -3.42
CA LEU A 63 2.09 -2.89 -2.02
C LEU A 63 0.83 -3.36 -1.28
N SER A 64 0.95 -4.47 -0.55
CA SER A 64 -0.11 -5.03 0.29
C SER A 64 0.32 -5.05 1.76
N ALA A 65 -0.36 -4.28 2.60
CA ALA A 65 -0.13 -4.18 4.04
C ALA A 65 -1.22 -4.98 4.79
N GLN A 66 -0.86 -6.17 5.25
CA GLN A 66 -1.75 -7.11 5.94
C GLN A 66 -1.28 -7.43 7.37
N VAL A 67 -0.27 -6.72 7.86
CA VAL A 67 0.24 -6.80 9.24
C VAL A 67 -0.02 -5.47 9.93
N ASP A 68 -0.57 -5.54 11.14
CA ASP A 68 -0.89 -4.37 11.94
C ASP A 68 0.37 -3.52 12.19
N HIS A 69 0.20 -2.20 12.32
CA HIS A 69 1.30 -1.24 12.53
C HIS A 69 2.32 -1.13 11.38
N THR A 70 1.96 -1.57 10.17
CA THR A 70 2.79 -1.31 8.98
C THR A 70 2.85 0.20 8.68
N VAL A 71 4.03 0.70 8.35
CA VAL A 71 4.23 2.09 7.92
C VAL A 71 4.72 2.11 6.47
N VAL A 72 4.19 3.02 5.65
CA VAL A 72 4.68 3.30 4.30
C VAL A 72 4.99 4.79 4.22
N GLN A 73 6.23 5.17 3.89
CA GLN A 73 6.63 6.57 3.96
C GLN A 73 7.68 7.00 2.94
N ASP A 74 7.69 8.30 2.66
CA ASP A 74 8.79 9.00 1.99
C ASP A 74 9.14 8.42 0.60
N LEU A 75 8.14 8.01 -0.18
CA LEU A 75 8.34 7.41 -1.50
C LEU A 75 7.16 7.69 -2.45
N THR A 76 7.40 7.50 -3.74
CA THR A 76 6.36 7.46 -4.76
C THR A 76 5.94 6.01 -5.03
N LEU A 77 4.63 5.77 -5.01
CA LEU A 77 4.00 4.52 -5.44
C LEU A 77 3.31 4.77 -6.79
N ASP A 78 3.72 4.05 -7.82
CA ASP A 78 3.25 4.26 -9.19
C ASP A 78 2.65 2.97 -9.76
N THR A 79 1.33 2.95 -9.89
CA THR A 79 0.61 1.96 -10.71
C THR A 79 0.07 2.55 -12.00
N LEU A 80 0.15 3.88 -12.18
CA LEU A 80 -0.32 4.59 -13.35
C LEU A 80 0.49 4.21 -14.60
N THR A 81 1.81 4.13 -14.51
CA THR A 81 2.70 3.90 -15.67
C THR A 81 2.34 2.68 -16.50
N VAL A 82 1.91 1.58 -15.86
CA VAL A 82 1.48 0.35 -16.57
C VAL A 82 -0.02 0.10 -16.47
N ASN A 83 -0.76 1.05 -15.91
CA ASN A 83 -2.17 0.89 -15.51
C ASN A 83 -2.38 -0.42 -14.72
N ALA A 84 -1.57 -0.63 -13.69
CA ALA A 84 -1.74 -1.73 -12.74
C ALA A 84 -3.01 -1.51 -11.88
N ARG A 85 -3.29 -2.43 -10.96
CA ARG A 85 -4.44 -2.29 -10.06
C ARG A 85 -4.16 -1.21 -9.00
N GLN A 86 -4.43 -1.51 -7.73
CA GLN A 86 -4.21 -0.57 -6.64
C GLN A 86 -2.72 -0.40 -6.30
N ALA A 87 -2.31 0.84 -6.00
CA ALA A 87 -0.98 1.12 -5.46
C ALA A 87 -0.85 0.57 -4.03
N LEU A 88 -1.91 0.71 -3.23
CA LEU A 88 -1.96 0.20 -1.87
C LEU A 88 -3.19 -0.68 -1.63
N ASN A 89 -2.94 -1.84 -1.02
CA ASN A 89 -3.98 -2.69 -0.44
C ASN A 89 -3.78 -2.78 1.07
N ILE A 90 -4.69 -2.18 1.84
CA ILE A 90 -4.64 -2.09 3.31
C ILE A 90 -5.69 -3.04 3.88
N GLY A 91 -5.25 -4.12 4.52
CA GLY A 91 -6.11 -5.13 5.13
C GLY A 91 -5.85 -5.35 6.63
N ALA A 92 -5.15 -4.43 7.28
CA ALA A 92 -4.71 -4.50 8.67
C ALA A 92 -5.16 -3.26 9.49
N ASN A 93 -4.87 -3.27 10.79
CA ASN A 93 -5.09 -2.14 11.70
C ASN A 93 -3.83 -1.28 11.83
N TYR A 94 -4.00 -0.02 12.22
CA TYR A 94 -2.91 0.90 12.55
C TYR A 94 -1.85 1.06 11.45
N VAL A 95 -2.24 0.90 10.19
CA VAL A 95 -1.38 1.16 9.04
C VAL A 95 -1.28 2.65 8.81
N THR A 96 -0.07 3.18 8.77
CA THR A 96 0.19 4.60 8.49
C THR A 96 0.86 4.75 7.14
N VAL A 97 0.23 5.50 6.25
CA VAL A 97 0.85 6.00 5.02
C VAL A 97 1.16 7.47 5.24
N GLN A 98 2.38 7.91 4.93
CA GLN A 98 2.74 9.29 5.18
C GLN A 98 3.81 9.83 4.23
N ARG A 99 3.66 11.11 3.83
CA ARG A 99 4.62 11.82 2.98
C ARG A 99 4.92 11.06 1.68
N CYS A 100 3.90 10.43 1.11
CA CYS A 100 3.98 9.69 -0.14
C CYS A 100 3.31 10.46 -1.28
N VAL A 101 3.78 10.18 -2.50
CA VAL A 101 3.04 10.49 -3.74
C VAL A 101 2.53 9.16 -4.29
N ILE A 102 1.24 9.09 -4.62
CA ILE A 102 0.58 7.82 -4.94
C ILE A 102 -0.21 8.01 -6.24
N HIS A 103 0.29 7.39 -7.31
CA HIS A 103 -0.30 7.45 -8.65
C HIS A 103 -1.05 6.17 -8.95
N GLY A 104 -2.37 6.27 -9.05
CA GLY A 104 -3.24 5.18 -9.50
C GLY A 104 -3.61 5.27 -10.97
N GLY A 105 -3.78 4.11 -11.59
CA GLY A 105 -4.36 3.97 -12.93
C GLY A 105 -5.89 3.99 -12.91
N SER A 106 -6.49 3.47 -13.99
CA SER A 106 -7.94 3.48 -14.22
C SER A 106 -8.63 2.16 -13.89
N GLN A 107 -7.90 1.14 -13.41
CA GLN A 107 -8.47 -0.21 -13.21
C GLN A 107 -9.33 -0.34 -11.95
N ILE A 108 -8.92 0.30 -10.85
CA ILE A 108 -9.53 0.23 -9.52
C ILE A 108 -9.00 1.42 -8.70
N PHE A 109 -9.58 1.67 -7.52
CA PHE A 109 -9.10 2.64 -6.55
C PHE A 109 -7.56 2.56 -6.36
N THR A 110 -6.90 3.72 -6.40
CA THR A 110 -5.48 3.88 -6.08
C THR A 110 -5.13 3.27 -4.73
N ILE A 111 -5.96 3.53 -3.72
CA ILE A 111 -5.87 2.93 -2.38
C ILE A 111 -7.12 2.09 -2.12
N TYR A 112 -6.91 0.83 -1.79
CA TYR A 112 -7.97 -0.11 -1.43
C TYR A 112 -7.80 -0.56 0.02
N ALA A 113 -8.52 0.09 0.95
CA ALA A 113 -8.60 -0.30 2.34
C ALA A 113 -9.89 -1.10 2.62
N THR A 114 -9.72 -2.35 3.04
CA THR A 114 -10.83 -3.28 3.29
C THR A 114 -11.09 -3.47 4.77
N GLY A 115 -12.36 -3.63 5.13
CA GLY A 115 -12.76 -4.18 6.42
C GLY A 115 -12.32 -5.63 6.61
N PRO A 116 -12.53 -6.20 7.80
CA PRO A 116 -12.39 -7.64 8.02
C PRO A 116 -13.28 -8.44 7.06
N SER A 117 -12.84 -9.64 6.65
CA SER A 117 -13.57 -10.47 5.67
C SER A 117 -14.97 -10.92 6.13
N THR A 118 -15.25 -10.85 7.43
CA THR A 118 -16.55 -11.16 8.04
C THR A 118 -17.46 -9.93 8.15
N ALA A 119 -16.98 -8.73 7.84
CA ALA A 119 -17.76 -7.51 7.93
C ALA A 119 -18.86 -7.47 6.86
N THR A 120 -20.08 -7.17 7.30
CA THR A 120 -21.22 -6.92 6.42
C THR A 120 -21.97 -5.67 6.89
N THR A 121 -22.84 -5.12 6.06
CA THR A 121 -23.65 -3.95 6.43
C THR A 121 -24.60 -4.24 7.61
N THR A 122 -25.02 -5.49 7.81
CA THR A 122 -25.91 -5.91 8.91
C THR A 122 -25.17 -6.44 10.14
N ALA A 123 -23.88 -6.76 10.00
CA ALA A 123 -22.99 -7.17 11.09
C ALA A 123 -21.62 -6.51 10.89
N PRO A 124 -21.51 -5.19 11.17
CA PRO A 124 -20.30 -4.45 10.86
C PRO A 124 -19.19 -4.81 11.85
N THR A 125 -18.00 -5.07 11.30
CA THR A 125 -16.73 -5.10 12.05
C THR A 125 -15.76 -4.19 11.32
N TYR A 126 -14.84 -3.55 12.06
CA TYR A 126 -14.02 -2.48 11.51
C TYR A 126 -12.53 -2.80 11.65
N ARG A 127 -11.74 -2.33 10.69
CA ARG A 127 -10.30 -2.10 10.90
C ARG A 127 -10.13 -0.73 11.52
N VAL A 128 -9.19 -0.59 12.45
CA VAL A 128 -9.05 0.63 13.25
C VAL A 128 -7.71 1.33 13.06
N GLY A 129 -7.68 2.65 13.22
CA GLY A 129 -6.45 3.41 13.40
C GLY A 129 -5.59 3.59 12.14
N ASN A 130 -6.10 3.26 10.96
CA ASN A 130 -5.38 3.47 9.69
C ASN A 130 -5.32 4.96 9.34
N ARG A 131 -4.18 5.44 8.87
CA ARG A 131 -3.91 6.87 8.66
C ARG A 131 -3.29 7.16 7.29
N LEU A 132 -3.66 8.29 6.70
CA LEU A 132 -3.05 8.89 5.51
C LEU A 132 -2.58 10.31 5.89
N LEU A 133 -1.28 10.54 5.94
CA LEU A 133 -0.69 11.74 6.56
C LEU A 133 0.24 12.48 5.60
N ASN A 134 -0.21 13.63 5.10
CA ASN A 134 0.55 14.47 4.14
C ASN A 134 0.88 13.72 2.84
N ASP A 135 -0.07 12.94 2.34
CA ASP A 135 0.06 12.22 1.07
C ASP A 135 -0.57 12.98 -0.09
N VAL A 136 -0.03 12.81 -1.29
CA VAL A 136 -0.64 13.27 -2.54
C VAL A 136 -1.12 12.07 -3.31
N ILE A 137 -2.43 12.01 -3.56
CA ILE A 137 -3.06 10.89 -4.27
C ILE A 137 -3.57 11.41 -5.60
N THR A 138 -3.25 10.69 -6.67
CA THR A 138 -3.78 10.92 -8.01
C THR A 138 -4.37 9.62 -8.53
N ASP A 139 -5.38 9.76 -9.37
CA ASP A 139 -6.29 8.71 -9.77
C ASP A 139 -6.73 8.95 -11.22
N GLN A 140 -6.98 7.87 -11.96
CA GLN A 140 -7.64 7.91 -13.27
C GLN A 140 -8.96 7.13 -13.31
N LEU A 141 -9.37 6.55 -12.19
CA LEU A 141 -10.77 6.25 -11.91
C LEU A 141 -11.50 7.60 -11.80
N THR A 142 -12.75 7.69 -12.21
CA THR A 142 -13.50 8.95 -12.23
C THR A 142 -13.95 9.43 -10.84
N ASP A 143 -13.33 8.93 -9.77
CA ASP A 143 -13.77 9.06 -8.38
C ASP A 143 -12.65 9.67 -7.51
N ASP A 144 -12.66 9.46 -6.19
CA ASP A 144 -11.68 10.01 -5.25
C ASP A 144 -10.38 9.18 -5.14
N GLY A 145 -10.27 8.08 -5.91
CA GLY A 145 -9.15 7.15 -5.88
C GLY A 145 -9.01 6.30 -4.63
N ILE A 146 -9.94 6.38 -3.67
CA ILE A 146 -9.81 5.74 -2.35
C ILE A 146 -11.07 4.96 -1.99
N SER A 147 -10.93 3.64 -1.85
CA SER A 147 -11.93 2.84 -1.15
C SER A 147 -11.54 2.69 0.32
N TRP A 148 -12.37 3.23 1.22
CA TRP A 148 -12.15 3.21 2.67
C TRP A 148 -13.29 2.52 3.44
N SER A 149 -13.48 1.22 3.17
CA SER A 149 -14.67 0.49 3.64
C SER A 149 -14.46 -0.12 5.03
N PHE A 150 -15.46 0.03 5.91
CA PHE A 150 -15.45 -0.54 7.27
C PHE A 150 -14.15 -0.21 8.05
N GLN A 151 -13.81 1.08 8.06
CA GLN A 151 -12.70 1.64 8.82
C GLN A 151 -13.25 2.50 9.96
N ALA A 152 -12.60 2.48 11.13
CA ALA A 152 -12.95 3.29 12.29
C ALA A 152 -11.69 3.94 12.90
N ASP A 153 -11.87 5.07 13.59
CA ASP A 153 -10.77 5.84 14.20
C ASP A 153 -9.60 6.13 13.24
N SER A 154 -9.94 6.38 11.98
CA SER A 154 -9.02 6.48 10.84
C SER A 154 -8.92 7.89 10.26
N LEU A 155 -7.96 8.05 9.33
CA LEU A 155 -7.45 9.24 8.59
C LEU A 155 -6.32 10.01 9.26
#